data_AF-A0A1Q6GYG7-F1
#
_entry.id   AF-A0A1Q6GYG7-F1
#
_cell.length_a   1.000
_cell.length_b   1.000
_cell.length_c   1.000
_cell.angle_alpha   90.00
_cell.angle_beta   90.00
_cell.angle_gamma   90.00
#
_symmetry.space_group_name_H-M   'P 1'
#
loop_
_entity.id
_entity.type
_entity.pdbx_description
1 polymer ?
#
loop_
_entity_poly.entity_id
_entity_poly.type
_entity_poly.pdbx_seq_one_letter_code
_entity_poly.pdbx_strand_id
1 'polypeptide(L)'
;MGKFKTGIRNFCVLVFAVVSLCHASATETQTVFDKIIQNVVNQQLSTADIDYEDGQTSQYLSTLRPDGSFPDIDYKSTSQVSWAPYKHLSRLRSMAISYISPKSEYYGDEALHKTIINMLNYWYDSNPKSTNWFWQEVSWPQIMGVDLCLLRVGKDPVPQDLESKILKRMRDISKGPDQPGSQGSAANKMDIALQWIYRSTLQADKETLDFSVDQLYYPLRFNTGEGLQSDYSYLQHGRQLYIGVYGEAVLEAVLNAAFSLTGTEYERGEEMGLVSDFLRNAYIPAVRGRLMMYNAVGRSMACIGGTNRTSFPSILEDMKKLDPEYSDIYDAAIKRVSGKESASYGLEPYHRLFWRADYTLHQRPEYTIDVRMATIRTKRCENGNQENLKGYFLTEGGT
;
A
#
# COMPACT_ATOMS: atom_id res chain seq x y z
N MET A 1 -63.30 13.21 79.31
CA MET A 1 -62.14 14.11 79.53
C MET A 1 -61.19 13.88 78.36
N GLY A 2 -60.88 14.91 77.56
CA GLY A 2 -59.78 14.89 76.57
C GLY A 2 -60.12 14.47 75.13
N LYS A 3 -60.24 15.46 74.24
CA LYS A 3 -59.98 15.37 72.79
C LYS A 3 -58.51 14.98 72.52
N PHE A 4 -58.16 14.81 71.23
CA PHE A 4 -56.84 14.96 70.54
C PHE A 4 -56.43 13.67 69.77
N LYS A 5 -55.82 13.69 68.58
CA LYS A 5 -55.59 14.70 67.52
C LYS A 5 -54.89 13.98 66.33
N THR A 6 -55.24 14.39 65.12
CA THR A 6 -54.40 14.68 63.92
C THR A 6 -53.06 13.99 63.66
N GLY A 7 -52.84 13.62 62.38
CA GLY A 7 -51.50 13.48 61.81
C GLY A 7 -51.48 13.07 60.33
N ILE A 8 -51.87 13.98 59.42
CA ILE A 8 -51.57 13.89 57.98
C ILE A 8 -50.09 14.21 57.80
N ARG A 9 -49.34 13.34 57.11
CA ARG A 9 -47.92 13.56 56.80
C ARG A 9 -47.78 13.84 55.31
N ASN A 10 -47.53 15.12 54.99
CA ASN A 10 -47.22 15.63 53.66
C ASN A 10 -45.92 14.99 53.14
N PHE A 11 -45.95 14.49 51.90
CA PHE A 11 -44.76 14.15 51.13
C PHE A 11 -44.49 15.32 50.17
N CYS A 12 -43.39 16.05 50.39
CA CYS A 12 -42.94 17.12 49.53
C CYS A 12 -42.47 16.54 48.19
N VAL A 13 -43.16 16.86 47.09
CA VAL A 13 -42.63 16.68 45.73
C VAL A 13 -41.87 17.95 45.37
N LEU A 14 -40.55 17.85 45.31
CA LEU A 14 -39.66 18.89 44.82
C LEU A 14 -39.63 18.78 43.28
N VAL A 15 -40.10 19.82 42.61
CA VAL A 15 -40.02 20.00 41.15
C VAL A 15 -38.60 20.47 40.81
N PHE A 16 -37.82 19.64 40.14
CA PHE A 16 -36.64 20.09 39.40
C PHE A 16 -37.01 20.17 37.91
N ALA A 17 -37.12 21.40 37.41
CA ALA A 17 -37.17 21.68 35.99
C ALA A 17 -35.76 21.50 35.42
N VAL A 18 -35.56 20.45 34.61
CA VAL A 18 -34.39 20.33 33.73
C VAL A 18 -34.84 20.75 32.34
N VAL A 19 -34.43 21.96 31.95
CA VAL A 19 -34.49 22.41 30.56
C VAL A 19 -33.37 21.69 29.82
N SER A 20 -33.70 20.57 29.17
CA SER A 20 -32.81 19.93 28.20
C SER A 20 -32.91 20.70 26.88
N LEU A 21 -32.01 21.65 26.67
CA LEU A 21 -31.67 22.18 25.36
C LEU A 21 -31.02 21.05 24.55
N CYS A 22 -31.80 20.36 23.73
CA CYS A 22 -31.28 19.50 22.68
C CYS A 22 -30.52 20.37 21.67
N HIS A 23 -29.22 20.53 21.87
CA HIS A 23 -28.31 20.83 20.77
C HIS A 23 -28.16 19.53 19.97
N ALA A 24 -29.04 19.33 18.99
CA ALA A 24 -28.73 18.42 17.91
C ALA A 24 -27.56 19.05 17.13
N SER A 25 -26.33 18.63 17.43
CA SER A 25 -25.27 18.77 16.44
C SER A 25 -25.69 17.91 15.26
N ALA A 26 -25.92 18.55 14.11
CA ALA A 26 -25.96 17.84 12.85
C ALA A 26 -24.58 17.20 12.69
N THR A 27 -24.46 15.94 13.07
CA THR A 27 -23.34 15.11 12.63
C THR A 27 -23.58 14.92 11.14
N GLU A 28 -22.84 15.66 10.31
CA GLU A 28 -22.78 15.39 8.88
C GLU A 28 -22.55 13.89 8.71
N THR A 29 -23.45 13.23 7.99
CA THR A 29 -23.28 11.81 7.69
C THR A 29 -22.04 11.69 6.83
N GLN A 30 -20.96 11.14 7.39
CA GLN A 30 -19.70 10.92 6.68
C GLN A 30 -19.98 10.15 5.39
N THR A 31 -19.58 10.69 4.24
CA THR A 31 -19.76 9.97 2.97
C THR A 31 -18.77 8.80 2.90
N VAL A 32 -19.03 7.83 2.02
CA VAL A 32 -18.06 6.74 1.77
C VAL A 32 -16.69 7.29 1.35
N PHE A 33 -16.66 8.39 0.60
CA PHE A 33 -15.43 9.03 0.16
C PHE A 33 -14.65 9.64 1.32
N ASP A 34 -15.33 10.36 2.22
CA ASP A 34 -14.72 10.93 3.42
C ASP A 34 -14.18 9.82 4.32
N LYS A 35 -14.88 8.69 4.42
CA LYS A 35 -14.43 7.54 5.19
C LYS A 35 -13.15 6.94 4.63
N ILE A 36 -13.07 6.76 3.31
CA ILE A 36 -11.86 6.25 2.64
C ILE A 36 -10.69 7.22 2.82
N ILE A 37 -10.90 8.53 2.66
CA ILE A 37 -9.85 9.55 2.90
C ILE A 37 -9.33 9.45 4.33
N GLN A 38 -10.23 9.40 5.32
CA GLN A 38 -9.83 9.28 6.72
C GLN A 38 -9.10 7.96 7.02
N ASN A 39 -9.51 6.86 6.39
CA ASN A 39 -8.81 5.58 6.53
C ASN A 39 -7.38 5.65 5.99
N VAL A 40 -7.18 6.24 4.80
CA VAL A 40 -5.84 6.47 4.22
C VAL A 40 -4.99 7.33 5.16
N VAL A 41 -5.53 8.44 5.66
CA VAL A 41 -4.86 9.33 6.62
C VAL A 41 -4.45 8.57 7.88
N ASN A 42 -5.39 7.83 8.49
CA ASN A 42 -5.15 7.06 9.70
C ASN A 42 -4.06 6.01 9.49
N GLN A 43 -4.06 5.34 8.33
CA GLN A 43 -3.01 4.39 7.98
C GLN A 43 -1.64 5.08 7.96
N GLN A 44 -1.49 6.17 7.22
CA GLN A 44 -0.22 6.90 7.13
C GLN A 44 0.26 7.40 8.50
N LEU A 45 -0.62 8.04 9.28
CA LEU A 45 -0.28 8.56 10.61
C LEU A 45 0.03 7.46 11.63
N SER A 46 -0.60 6.28 11.53
CA SER A 46 -0.34 5.17 12.45
C SER A 46 1.05 4.56 12.28
N THR A 47 1.63 4.68 11.08
CA THR A 47 2.94 4.13 10.75
C THR A 47 4.06 5.16 10.74
N ALA A 48 3.73 6.46 10.80
CA ALA A 48 4.70 7.54 10.73
C ALA A 48 5.48 7.70 12.05
N ASP A 49 6.80 7.87 11.93
CA ASP A 49 7.66 8.37 12.99
C ASP A 49 7.74 9.89 12.86
N ILE A 50 6.99 10.62 13.70
CA ILE A 50 6.81 12.06 13.54
C ILE A 50 8.12 12.83 13.78
N ASP A 51 8.99 12.37 14.68
CA ASP A 51 10.29 13.02 14.92
C ASP A 51 11.19 12.87 13.69
N TYR A 52 11.14 11.70 13.03
CA TYR A 52 11.83 11.48 11.77
C TYR A 52 11.28 12.37 10.65
N GLU A 53 9.96 12.42 10.49
CA GLU A 53 9.32 13.23 9.44
C GLU A 53 9.58 14.74 9.65
N ASP A 54 9.57 15.23 10.88
CA ASP A 54 9.89 16.63 11.19
C ASP A 54 11.37 16.95 10.89
N GLY A 55 12.27 16.02 11.21
CA GLY A 55 13.69 16.11 10.84
C GLY A 55 13.90 16.16 9.32
N GLN A 56 13.16 15.33 8.56
CA GLN A 56 13.15 15.37 7.10
C GLN A 56 12.57 16.69 6.56
N THR A 57 11.45 17.14 7.09
CA THR A 57 10.79 18.40 6.72
C THR A 57 11.75 19.59 6.91
N SER A 58 12.40 19.69 8.06
CA SER A 58 13.40 20.74 8.34
C SER A 58 14.56 20.71 7.33
N GLN A 59 15.08 19.52 7.03
CA GLN A 59 16.14 19.34 6.03
C GLN A 59 15.69 19.78 4.64
N TYR A 60 14.49 19.39 4.21
CA TYR A 60 13.95 19.75 2.90
C TYR A 60 13.71 21.25 2.79
N LEU A 61 13.12 21.88 3.81
CA LEU A 61 12.93 23.34 3.87
C LEU A 61 14.26 24.09 3.72
N SER A 62 15.37 23.58 4.26
CA SER A 62 16.69 24.23 4.15
C SER A 62 17.29 24.22 2.74
N THR A 63 16.81 23.36 1.84
CA THR A 63 17.36 23.18 0.49
C THR A 63 16.37 23.50 -0.63
N LEU A 64 15.08 23.60 -0.30
CA LEU A 64 14.00 23.88 -1.25
C LEU A 64 14.14 25.28 -1.84
N ARG A 65 13.89 25.41 -3.15
CA ARG A 65 13.82 26.70 -3.82
C ARG A 65 12.43 27.34 -3.61
N PRO A 66 12.32 28.68 -3.69
CA PRO A 66 11.03 29.36 -3.50
C PRO A 66 9.90 28.89 -4.43
N ASP A 67 10.24 28.35 -5.60
CA ASP A 67 9.28 27.82 -6.58
C ASP A 67 8.75 26.42 -6.24
N GLY A 68 9.19 25.80 -5.14
CA GLY A 68 8.80 24.44 -4.75
C GLY A 68 9.66 23.34 -5.37
N SER A 69 10.75 23.68 -6.05
CA SER A 69 11.68 22.70 -6.62
C SER A 69 12.88 22.42 -5.72
N PHE A 70 13.54 21.30 -5.98
CA PHE A 70 14.75 20.89 -5.26
C PHE A 70 15.96 20.92 -6.19
N PRO A 71 17.10 21.50 -5.77
CA PRO A 71 18.28 21.63 -6.62
C PRO A 71 18.97 20.29 -6.93
N ASP A 72 18.78 19.27 -6.09
CA ASP A 72 19.40 17.94 -6.24
C ASP A 72 18.58 16.96 -7.09
N ILE A 73 17.39 17.35 -7.56
CA ILE A 73 16.53 16.52 -8.39
C ILE A 73 16.66 16.92 -9.87
N ASP A 74 17.07 15.97 -10.70
CA ASP A 74 17.00 16.12 -12.17
C ASP A 74 15.58 15.88 -12.67
N TYR A 75 14.79 16.96 -12.74
CA TYR A 75 13.40 16.94 -13.25
C TYR A 75 13.31 16.60 -14.75
N LYS A 76 14.41 16.67 -15.50
CA LYS A 76 14.44 16.30 -16.94
C LYS A 76 14.78 14.83 -17.15
N SER A 77 15.16 14.10 -16.11
CA SER A 77 15.47 12.68 -16.20
C SER A 77 14.29 11.90 -16.76
N THR A 78 14.56 11.07 -17.77
CA THR A 78 13.59 10.15 -18.38
C THR A 78 13.88 8.69 -18.06
N SER A 79 14.70 8.42 -17.04
CA SER A 79 15.22 7.08 -16.71
C SER A 79 14.11 6.03 -16.52
N GLN A 80 14.33 4.81 -17.04
CA GLN A 80 13.41 3.69 -16.87
C GLN A 80 13.36 3.13 -15.45
N VAL A 81 14.52 3.15 -14.78
CA VAL A 81 14.72 2.70 -13.40
C VAL A 81 15.22 3.87 -12.56
N SER A 82 14.87 3.88 -11.27
CA SER A 82 15.27 4.92 -10.32
C SER A 82 14.99 6.35 -10.83
N TRP A 83 13.76 6.60 -11.28
CA TRP A 83 13.37 7.87 -11.91
C TRP A 83 13.46 9.03 -10.91
N ALA A 84 14.47 9.88 -11.06
CA ALA A 84 14.83 10.92 -10.08
C ALA A 84 13.68 11.85 -9.65
N PRO A 85 12.78 12.31 -10.55
CA PRO A 85 11.66 13.18 -10.18
C PRO A 85 10.74 12.61 -9.10
N TYR A 86 10.62 11.28 -8.97
CA TYR A 86 9.78 10.65 -7.95
C TYR A 86 10.13 11.08 -6.51
N LYS A 87 11.40 11.44 -6.26
CA LYS A 87 11.85 11.95 -4.95
C LYS A 87 11.10 13.21 -4.53
N HIS A 88 10.67 14.05 -5.48
CA HIS A 88 9.89 15.25 -5.17
C HIS A 88 8.61 14.90 -4.41
N LEU A 89 7.89 13.87 -4.88
CA LEU A 89 6.64 13.41 -4.27
C LEU A 89 6.89 12.73 -2.92
N SER A 90 7.98 11.96 -2.80
CA SER A 90 8.34 11.37 -1.49
C SER A 90 8.62 12.45 -0.43
N ARG A 91 9.27 13.55 -0.81
CA ARG A 91 9.49 14.72 0.07
C ARG A 91 8.19 15.46 0.37
N LEU A 92 7.33 15.60 -0.62
CA LEU A 92 6.00 16.19 -0.46
C LEU A 92 5.19 15.43 0.59
N ARG A 93 5.15 14.09 0.49
CA ARG A 93 4.47 13.23 1.46
C ARG A 93 4.97 13.42 2.89
N SER A 94 6.29 13.45 3.06
CA SER A 94 6.94 13.69 4.37
C SER A 94 6.48 15.02 4.98
N MET A 95 6.52 16.09 4.19
CA MET A 95 6.06 17.42 4.59
C MET A 95 4.55 17.48 4.85
N ALA A 96 3.75 16.73 4.08
CA ALA A 96 2.31 16.61 4.31
C ALA A 96 2.01 15.90 5.64
N ILE A 97 2.74 14.83 5.98
CA ILE A 97 2.59 14.12 7.26
C ILE A 97 2.92 15.06 8.43
N SER A 98 4.04 15.79 8.39
CA SER A 98 4.36 16.81 9.40
C SER A 98 3.27 17.88 9.49
N TYR A 99 2.79 18.38 8.35
CA TYR A 99 1.75 19.41 8.31
C TYR A 99 0.43 18.98 8.98
N ILE A 100 0.01 17.72 8.82
CA ILE A 100 -1.29 17.25 9.32
C ILE A 100 -1.23 16.55 10.68
N SER A 101 -0.05 16.17 11.16
CA SER A 101 0.08 15.40 12.39
C SER A 101 -0.01 16.31 13.63
N PRO A 102 -0.98 16.11 14.54
CA PRO A 102 -1.11 16.95 15.74
C PRO A 102 0.08 16.89 16.71
N LYS A 103 1.00 15.93 16.51
CA LYS A 103 2.23 15.77 17.30
C LYS A 103 3.43 16.49 16.69
N SER A 104 3.34 16.93 15.44
CA SER A 104 4.44 17.58 14.71
C SER A 104 4.65 19.01 15.18
N GLU A 105 5.88 19.49 15.13
CA GLU A 105 6.20 20.91 15.30
C GLU A 105 5.65 21.78 14.16
N TYR A 106 5.34 21.18 13.01
CA TYR A 106 4.81 21.86 11.82
C TYR A 106 3.28 21.74 11.68
N TYR A 107 2.58 21.23 12.70
CA TYR A 107 1.14 21.00 12.62
C TYR A 107 0.36 22.28 12.28
N GLY A 108 -0.28 22.30 11.12
CA GLY A 108 -1.07 23.44 10.65
C GLY A 108 -0.25 24.71 10.36
N ASP A 109 1.08 24.60 10.16
CA ASP A 109 1.94 25.74 9.85
C ASP A 109 1.63 26.34 8.47
N GLU A 110 1.38 27.65 8.43
CA GLU A 110 0.96 28.36 7.22
C GLU A 110 2.10 28.48 6.18
N ALA A 111 3.35 28.59 6.65
CA ALA A 111 4.50 28.65 5.76
C ALA A 111 4.78 27.29 5.10
N LEU A 112 4.62 26.19 5.84
CA LEU A 112 4.71 24.83 5.33
C LEU A 112 3.59 24.54 4.34
N HIS A 113 2.34 24.92 4.64
CA HIS A 113 1.23 24.78 3.69
C HIS A 113 1.54 25.46 2.36
N LYS A 114 1.92 26.74 2.40
CA LYS A 114 2.30 27.50 1.19
C LYS A 114 3.43 26.81 0.42
N THR A 115 4.38 26.23 1.15
CA THR A 115 5.49 25.48 0.57
C THR A 115 5.02 24.23 -0.16
N ILE A 116 4.14 23.45 0.45
CA ILE A 116 3.50 22.27 -0.16
C ILE A 116 2.72 22.66 -1.42
N ILE A 117 1.98 23.77 -1.39
CA ILE A 117 1.26 24.28 -2.57
C ILE A 117 2.23 24.64 -3.70
N ASN A 118 3.37 25.26 -3.39
CA ASN A 118 4.40 25.54 -4.41
C ASN A 118 4.99 24.25 -4.98
N MET A 119 5.22 23.22 -4.16
CA MET A 119 5.69 21.91 -4.62
C MET A 119 4.68 21.26 -5.59
N LEU A 120 3.40 21.24 -5.24
CA LEU A 120 2.33 20.74 -6.12
C LEU A 120 2.26 21.50 -7.46
N ASN A 121 2.34 22.84 -7.42
CA ASN A 121 2.40 23.65 -8.64
C ASN A 121 3.64 23.30 -9.48
N TYR A 122 4.81 23.21 -8.87
CA TYR A 122 6.05 22.86 -9.59
C TYR A 122 5.97 21.48 -10.23
N TRP A 123 5.47 20.47 -9.53
CA TRP A 123 5.25 19.13 -10.09
C TRP A 123 4.31 19.19 -11.30
N TYR A 124 3.21 19.92 -11.17
CA TYR A 124 2.24 20.08 -12.25
C TYR A 124 2.86 20.82 -13.45
N ASP A 125 3.56 21.92 -13.26
CA ASP A 125 4.10 22.73 -14.35
C ASP A 125 5.31 22.05 -15.03
N SER A 126 6.19 21.43 -14.25
CA SER A 126 7.37 20.71 -14.78
C SER A 126 7.00 19.44 -15.55
N ASN A 127 5.89 18.78 -15.18
CA ASN A 127 5.34 17.61 -15.86
C ASN A 127 6.40 16.56 -16.26
N PRO A 128 7.21 16.09 -15.30
CA PRO A 128 8.34 15.22 -15.62
C PRO A 128 7.83 13.88 -16.16
N LYS A 129 8.55 13.27 -17.12
CA LYS A 129 8.16 11.98 -17.73
C LYS A 129 9.29 10.97 -17.72
N SER A 130 9.00 9.76 -17.29
CA SER A 130 9.85 8.59 -17.50
C SER A 130 9.54 7.94 -18.85
N THR A 131 10.53 7.27 -19.43
CA THR A 131 10.34 6.34 -20.56
C THR A 131 9.69 5.01 -20.15
N ASN A 132 9.58 4.73 -18.86
CA ASN A 132 8.88 3.56 -18.33
C ASN A 132 7.46 3.96 -17.88
N TRP A 133 6.46 3.30 -18.49
CA TRP A 133 5.03 3.53 -18.26
C TRP A 133 4.65 3.35 -16.78
N PHE A 134 5.34 2.47 -16.03
CA PHE A 134 5.03 2.18 -14.64
C PHE A 134 5.09 3.44 -13.77
N TRP A 135 6.11 4.29 -13.97
CA TRP A 135 6.20 5.56 -13.24
C TRP A 135 5.00 6.46 -13.50
N GLN A 136 4.47 6.41 -14.74
CA GLN A 136 3.38 7.25 -15.19
C GLN A 136 2.03 6.72 -14.72
N GLU A 137 1.68 5.47 -15.02
CA GLU A 137 0.33 4.95 -14.77
C GLU A 137 0.14 4.37 -13.36
N VAL A 138 1.23 4.13 -12.62
CA VAL A 138 1.23 3.53 -11.27
C VAL A 138 1.87 4.45 -10.24
N SER A 139 3.20 4.66 -10.30
CA SER A 139 3.94 5.15 -9.14
C SER A 139 3.57 6.57 -8.74
N TRP A 140 3.68 7.55 -9.65
CA TRP A 140 3.40 8.94 -9.28
C TRP A 140 1.92 9.18 -8.98
N PRO A 141 0.94 8.57 -9.69
CA PRO A 141 -0.47 8.74 -9.32
C PRO A 141 -0.81 8.12 -7.96
N GLN A 142 -0.24 6.96 -7.61
CA GLN A 142 -0.50 6.35 -6.29
C GLN A 142 -0.05 7.27 -5.16
N ILE A 143 1.21 7.73 -5.16
CA ILE A 143 1.71 8.62 -4.09
C ILE A 143 0.97 9.95 -4.09
N MET A 144 0.67 10.55 -5.25
CA MET A 144 -0.10 11.78 -5.35
C MET A 144 -1.52 11.62 -4.77
N GLY A 145 -2.17 10.48 -5.01
CA GLY A 145 -3.48 10.18 -4.44
C GLY A 145 -3.45 10.15 -2.91
N VAL A 146 -2.43 9.50 -2.32
CA VAL A 146 -2.22 9.50 -0.87
C VAL A 146 -1.94 10.91 -0.34
N ASP A 147 -1.03 11.64 -0.99
CA ASP A 147 -0.65 13.01 -0.60
C ASP A 147 -1.85 13.95 -0.60
N LEU A 148 -2.71 13.89 -1.62
CA LEU A 148 -3.94 14.68 -1.67
C LEU A 148 -4.96 14.26 -0.60
N CYS A 149 -5.08 12.96 -0.27
CA CYS A 149 -5.90 12.51 0.86
C CYS A 149 -5.40 13.10 2.18
N LEU A 150 -4.08 13.12 2.42
CA LEU A 150 -3.49 13.76 3.60
C LEU A 150 -3.83 15.25 3.64
N LEU A 151 -3.61 15.96 2.54
CA LEU A 151 -3.80 17.42 2.51
C LEU A 151 -5.26 17.85 2.64
N ARG A 152 -6.24 16.99 2.33
CA ARG A 152 -7.67 17.28 2.55
C ARG A 152 -8.06 17.39 4.02
N VAL A 153 -7.31 16.76 4.92
CA VAL A 153 -7.57 16.82 6.37
C VAL A 153 -6.68 17.83 7.09
N GLY A 154 -5.80 18.51 6.35
CA GLY A 154 -4.97 19.59 6.89
C GLY A 154 -5.80 20.81 7.27
N LYS A 155 -5.20 21.70 8.06
CA LYS A 155 -5.83 22.95 8.52
C LYS A 155 -6.34 23.80 7.36
N ASP A 156 -5.54 23.91 6.30
CA ASP A 156 -5.85 24.63 5.08
C ASP A 156 -5.82 23.66 3.88
N PRO A 157 -6.83 23.68 3.00
CA PRO A 157 -6.92 22.74 1.88
C PRO A 157 -5.98 23.12 0.72
N VAL A 158 -5.76 22.18 -0.19
CA VAL A 158 -5.18 22.48 -1.52
C VAL A 158 -6.17 23.35 -2.30
N PRO A 159 -5.73 24.39 -3.03
CA PRO A 159 -6.60 25.15 -3.91
C PRO A 159 -7.34 24.22 -4.89
N GLN A 160 -8.67 24.33 -4.92
CA GLN A 160 -9.54 23.40 -5.66
C GLN A 160 -9.18 23.31 -7.16
N ASP A 161 -8.75 24.41 -7.78
CA ASP A 161 -8.36 24.44 -9.18
C ASP A 161 -7.06 23.66 -9.46
N LEU A 162 -6.10 23.73 -8.53
CA LEU A 162 -4.85 22.98 -8.60
C LEU A 162 -5.12 21.48 -8.42
N GLU A 163 -5.87 21.10 -7.38
CA GLU A 163 -6.25 19.70 -7.13
C GLU A 163 -7.00 19.12 -8.33
N SER A 164 -7.98 19.85 -8.87
CA SER A 164 -8.77 19.42 -10.04
C SER A 164 -7.89 19.18 -11.28
N LYS A 165 -6.89 20.04 -11.52
CA LYS A 165 -5.94 19.89 -12.64
C LYS A 165 -5.04 18.67 -12.44
N ILE A 166 -4.57 18.41 -11.22
CA ILE A 166 -3.75 17.24 -10.88
C ILE A 166 -4.55 15.95 -11.08
N LEU A 167 -5.77 15.87 -10.50
CA LEU A 167 -6.65 14.70 -10.63
C LEU A 167 -7.05 14.45 -12.09
N LYS A 168 -7.30 15.52 -12.86
CA LYS A 168 -7.52 15.42 -14.31
C LYS A 168 -6.30 14.84 -15.02
N ARG A 169 -5.08 15.26 -14.68
CA ARG A 169 -3.86 14.70 -15.27
C ARG A 169 -3.72 13.21 -14.94
N MET A 170 -3.93 12.81 -13.69
CA MET A 170 -3.91 11.39 -13.28
C MET A 170 -4.87 10.53 -14.11
N ARG A 171 -6.09 11.04 -14.34
CA ARG A 171 -7.07 10.39 -15.21
C ARG A 171 -6.59 10.30 -16.65
N ASP A 172 -6.16 11.41 -17.23
CA ASP A 172 -5.86 11.50 -18.66
C ASP A 172 -4.62 10.67 -19.08
N ILE A 173 -3.68 10.42 -18.16
CA ILE A 173 -2.51 9.58 -18.45
C ILE A 173 -2.76 8.07 -18.29
N SER A 174 -3.79 7.68 -17.54
CA SER A 174 -4.07 6.28 -17.24
C SER A 174 -4.97 5.67 -18.32
N LYS A 175 -4.65 4.45 -18.77
CA LYS A 175 -5.45 3.72 -19.74
C LYS A 175 -6.50 2.80 -19.10
N GLY A 176 -6.60 2.81 -17.78
CA GLY A 176 -7.49 1.94 -17.03
C GLY A 176 -6.82 0.65 -16.53
N PRO A 177 -7.28 0.10 -15.39
CA PRO A 177 -6.76 -1.15 -14.84
C PRO A 177 -7.08 -2.39 -15.70
N ASP A 178 -8.07 -2.33 -16.59
CA ASP A 178 -8.47 -3.39 -17.53
C ASP A 178 -7.86 -3.27 -18.92
N GLN A 179 -6.86 -2.40 -19.09
CA GLN A 179 -6.14 -2.25 -20.33
C GLN A 179 -5.51 -3.59 -20.82
N PRO A 180 -5.36 -3.78 -22.14
CA PRO A 180 -4.83 -5.04 -22.66
C PRO A 180 -3.35 -5.24 -22.28
N GLY A 181 -2.94 -6.52 -22.27
CA GLY A 181 -1.55 -6.91 -21.99
C GLY A 181 -1.22 -6.97 -20.51
N SER A 182 0.08 -7.07 -20.20
CA SER A 182 0.52 -7.28 -18.82
C SER A 182 0.24 -6.08 -17.91
N GLN A 183 0.06 -4.89 -18.47
CA GLN A 183 -0.30 -3.70 -17.69
C GLN A 183 -1.68 -3.81 -17.03
N GLY A 184 -2.66 -4.45 -17.67
CA GLY A 184 -3.99 -4.65 -17.09
C GLY A 184 -4.22 -6.07 -16.59
N SER A 185 -3.17 -6.77 -16.15
CA SER A 185 -3.28 -8.07 -15.48
C SER A 185 -2.50 -8.14 -14.19
N ALA A 186 -3.00 -8.99 -13.28
CA ALA A 186 -2.29 -9.40 -12.07
C ALA A 186 -1.79 -8.18 -11.26
N ALA A 187 -0.52 -8.13 -10.85
CA ALA A 187 -0.02 -7.07 -9.96
C ALA A 187 -0.20 -5.67 -10.56
N ASN A 188 0.13 -5.49 -11.84
CA ASN A 188 -0.03 -4.20 -12.53
C ASN A 188 -1.49 -3.73 -12.56
N LYS A 189 -2.46 -4.64 -12.76
CA LYS A 189 -3.88 -4.30 -12.66
C LYS A 189 -4.21 -3.72 -11.29
N MET A 190 -3.78 -4.41 -10.23
CA MET A 190 -4.09 -4.02 -8.85
C MET A 190 -3.48 -2.66 -8.52
N ASP A 191 -2.24 -2.43 -8.94
CA ASP A 191 -1.54 -1.16 -8.76
C ASP A 191 -2.24 0.01 -9.47
N ILE A 192 -2.66 -0.18 -10.73
CA ILE A 192 -3.42 0.83 -11.46
C ILE A 192 -4.78 1.04 -10.81
N ALA A 193 -5.45 -0.03 -10.39
CA ALA A 193 -6.74 0.06 -9.70
C ALA A 193 -6.61 0.84 -8.39
N LEU A 194 -5.51 0.69 -7.65
CA LEU A 194 -5.28 1.39 -6.39
C LEU A 194 -5.22 2.92 -6.57
N GLN A 195 -4.47 3.43 -7.56
CA GLN A 195 -4.51 4.88 -7.83
C GLN A 195 -5.87 5.35 -8.36
N TRP A 196 -6.61 4.49 -9.07
CA TRP A 196 -7.98 4.80 -9.46
C TRP A 196 -8.90 4.94 -8.26
N ILE A 197 -8.77 4.08 -7.24
CA ILE A 197 -9.52 4.17 -5.97
C ILE A 197 -9.23 5.51 -5.30
N TYR A 198 -7.96 5.91 -5.16
CA TYR A 198 -7.62 7.19 -4.56
C TYR A 198 -8.17 8.37 -5.37
N ARG A 199 -7.96 8.36 -6.69
CA ARG A 199 -8.44 9.42 -7.57
C ARG A 199 -9.97 9.54 -7.53
N SER A 200 -10.70 8.45 -7.69
CA SER A 200 -12.18 8.45 -7.72
C SER A 200 -12.74 8.85 -6.36
N THR A 201 -12.11 8.44 -5.26
CA THR A 201 -12.44 8.89 -3.92
C THR A 201 -12.29 10.41 -3.79
N LEU A 202 -11.15 10.96 -4.21
CA LEU A 202 -10.93 12.41 -4.20
C LEU A 202 -11.95 13.13 -5.10
N GLN A 203 -12.34 12.55 -6.23
CA GLN A 203 -13.33 13.15 -7.13
C GLN A 203 -14.79 12.93 -6.71
N ALA A 204 -15.06 12.18 -5.64
CA ALA A 204 -16.39 11.71 -5.26
C ALA A 204 -17.13 11.01 -6.43
N ASP A 205 -16.39 10.24 -7.24
CA ASP A 205 -16.87 9.53 -8.43
C ASP A 205 -17.20 8.07 -8.08
N LYS A 206 -18.46 7.81 -7.75
CA LYS A 206 -18.94 6.49 -7.28
C LYS A 206 -18.79 5.40 -8.34
N GLU A 207 -19.09 5.70 -9.60
CA GLU A 207 -19.04 4.72 -10.70
C GLU A 207 -17.60 4.27 -10.95
N THR A 208 -16.66 5.22 -11.02
CA THR A 208 -15.24 4.89 -11.16
C THR A 208 -14.71 4.18 -9.91
N LEU A 209 -15.18 4.55 -8.71
CA LEU A 209 -14.79 3.87 -7.47
C LEU A 209 -15.23 2.41 -7.48
N ASP A 210 -16.51 2.13 -7.78
CA ASP A 210 -17.07 0.78 -7.90
C ASP A 210 -16.25 -0.07 -8.86
N PHE A 211 -16.03 0.44 -10.08
CA PHE A 211 -15.21 -0.23 -11.07
C PHE A 211 -13.78 -0.48 -10.59
N SER A 212 -13.14 0.50 -9.97
CA SER A 212 -11.75 0.38 -9.52
C SER A 212 -11.58 -0.64 -8.40
N VAL A 213 -12.53 -0.72 -7.46
CA VAL A 213 -12.52 -1.73 -6.39
C VAL A 213 -12.67 -3.13 -6.98
N ASP A 214 -13.62 -3.32 -7.91
CA ASP A 214 -13.81 -4.60 -8.59
C ASP A 214 -12.53 -5.03 -9.34
N GLN A 215 -11.87 -4.10 -10.04
CA GLN A 215 -10.64 -4.38 -10.76
C GLN A 215 -9.44 -4.66 -9.85
N LEU A 216 -9.39 -4.06 -8.65
CA LEU A 216 -8.35 -4.36 -7.67
C LEU A 216 -8.46 -5.79 -7.17
N TYR A 217 -9.66 -6.27 -6.84
CA TYR A 217 -9.86 -7.62 -6.31
C TYR A 217 -9.94 -8.69 -7.40
N TYR A 218 -10.20 -8.33 -8.66
CA TYR A 218 -10.34 -9.26 -9.79
C TYR A 218 -9.20 -10.30 -9.93
N PRO A 219 -7.91 -9.98 -9.69
CA PRO A 219 -6.82 -10.95 -9.77
C PRO A 219 -6.75 -11.96 -8.62
N LEU A 220 -7.48 -11.74 -7.51
CA LEU A 220 -7.49 -12.61 -6.34
C LEU A 220 -8.37 -13.83 -6.57
N ARG A 221 -7.92 -14.66 -7.51
CA ARG A 221 -8.53 -15.93 -7.87
C ARG A 221 -7.51 -16.79 -8.59
N PHE A 222 -7.72 -18.10 -8.55
CA PHE A 222 -6.92 -18.99 -9.38
C PHE A 222 -7.20 -18.76 -10.86
N ASN A 223 -6.13 -18.63 -11.63
CA ASN A 223 -6.22 -18.51 -13.07
C ASN A 223 -5.14 -19.36 -13.77
N THR A 224 -5.01 -19.19 -15.09
CA THR A 224 -4.00 -19.92 -15.88
C THR A 224 -2.97 -19.07 -16.64
N GLY A 225 -3.12 -17.76 -16.57
CA GLY A 225 -2.20 -16.76 -17.10
C GLY A 225 -1.41 -16.09 -15.98
N GLU A 226 -1.29 -14.77 -16.04
CA GLU A 226 -0.68 -13.97 -14.97
C GLU A 226 -1.58 -13.92 -13.72
N GLY A 227 -0.97 -13.97 -12.54
CA GLY A 227 -1.61 -13.93 -11.24
C GLY A 227 -1.46 -15.24 -10.46
N LEU A 228 -2.31 -15.39 -9.44
CA LEU A 228 -2.31 -16.55 -8.55
C LEU A 228 -2.73 -17.83 -9.29
N GLN A 229 -1.96 -18.89 -9.11
CA GLN A 229 -2.23 -20.20 -9.67
C GLN A 229 -2.79 -21.15 -8.62
N SER A 230 -3.46 -22.23 -9.07
CA SER A 230 -4.09 -23.22 -8.19
C SER A 230 -3.13 -24.04 -7.30
N ASP A 231 -1.82 -23.94 -7.54
CA ASP A 231 -0.77 -24.51 -6.69
C ASP A 231 -0.14 -23.47 -5.75
N TYR A 232 -0.76 -22.29 -5.66
CA TYR A 232 -0.32 -21.10 -4.93
C TYR A 232 0.98 -20.47 -5.47
N SER A 233 1.49 -20.90 -6.62
CA SER A 233 2.52 -20.10 -7.31
C SER A 233 1.92 -18.80 -7.84
N TYR A 234 2.78 -17.81 -8.05
CA TYR A 234 2.40 -16.54 -8.66
C TYR A 234 3.19 -16.31 -9.94
N LEU A 235 2.48 -15.93 -11.02
CA LEU A 235 3.06 -15.71 -12.34
C LEU A 235 2.85 -14.26 -12.80
N GLN A 236 3.83 -13.64 -13.43
CA GLN A 236 3.70 -12.29 -14.04
C GLN A 236 4.50 -12.21 -15.35
N HIS A 237 4.16 -11.30 -16.27
CA HIS A 237 4.81 -11.15 -17.58
C HIS A 237 4.68 -12.41 -18.46
N GLY A 238 3.47 -12.94 -18.51
CA GLY A 238 3.12 -14.28 -18.96
C GLY A 238 3.27 -15.30 -17.84
N ARG A 239 3.52 -16.56 -18.23
CA ARG A 239 3.59 -17.69 -17.30
C ARG A 239 4.99 -17.83 -16.68
N GLN A 240 5.53 -16.73 -16.12
CA GLN A 240 6.86 -16.66 -15.51
C GLN A 240 6.73 -16.59 -13.99
N LEU A 241 7.48 -17.43 -13.27
CA LEU A 241 7.51 -17.44 -11.80
C LEU A 241 7.94 -16.09 -11.20
N TYR A 242 7.11 -15.57 -10.31
CA TYR A 242 7.31 -14.36 -9.50
C TYR A 242 6.58 -14.47 -8.15
N ILE A 243 6.98 -15.41 -7.29
CA ILE A 243 6.44 -15.48 -5.91
C ILE A 243 6.86 -14.21 -5.14
N GLY A 244 8.09 -13.75 -5.30
CA GLY A 244 8.54 -12.45 -4.80
C GLY A 244 8.18 -11.31 -5.73
N VAL A 245 8.59 -10.09 -5.35
CA VAL A 245 8.52 -8.86 -6.16
C VAL A 245 7.10 -8.56 -6.64
N TYR A 246 6.62 -9.12 -7.75
CA TYR A 246 5.22 -8.97 -8.15
C TYR A 246 4.24 -9.68 -7.20
N GLY A 247 4.63 -10.80 -6.59
CA GLY A 247 3.83 -11.38 -5.52
C GLY A 247 3.78 -10.48 -4.28
N GLU A 248 4.87 -9.75 -3.97
CA GLU A 248 4.88 -8.74 -2.89
C GLU A 248 4.00 -7.53 -3.23
N ALA A 249 4.05 -7.05 -4.49
CA ALA A 249 3.19 -5.97 -4.97
C ALA A 249 1.69 -6.28 -4.84
N VAL A 250 1.28 -7.54 -5.05
CA VAL A 250 -0.11 -7.96 -4.77
C VAL A 250 -0.44 -7.84 -3.29
N LEU A 251 0.45 -8.29 -2.41
CA LEU A 251 0.25 -8.19 -0.96
C LEU A 251 0.08 -6.72 -0.54
N GLU A 252 0.95 -5.84 -1.02
CA GLU A 252 0.90 -4.41 -0.74
C GLU A 252 -0.40 -3.77 -1.27
N ALA A 253 -0.81 -4.07 -2.50
CA ALA A 253 -2.04 -3.55 -3.08
C ALA A 253 -3.29 -3.99 -2.31
N VAL A 254 -3.36 -5.27 -1.89
CA VAL A 254 -4.47 -5.77 -1.07
C VAL A 254 -4.48 -5.11 0.30
N LEU A 255 -3.34 -5.01 0.98
CA LEU A 255 -3.28 -4.40 2.31
C LEU A 255 -3.69 -2.93 2.26
N ASN A 256 -3.16 -2.17 1.29
CA ASN A 256 -3.55 -0.78 1.09
C ASN A 256 -5.05 -0.64 0.83
N ALA A 257 -5.64 -1.50 0.00
CA ALA A 257 -7.08 -1.50 -0.24
C ALA A 257 -7.88 -1.88 1.01
N ALA A 258 -7.49 -2.94 1.72
CA ALA A 258 -8.18 -3.40 2.93
C ALA A 258 -8.22 -2.32 4.01
N PHE A 259 -7.10 -1.64 4.29
CA PHE A 259 -7.09 -0.54 5.25
C PHE A 259 -7.82 0.69 4.73
N SER A 260 -7.68 1.05 3.45
CA SER A 260 -8.37 2.23 2.89
C SER A 260 -9.90 2.05 2.88
N LEU A 261 -10.39 0.83 2.68
CA LEU A 261 -11.80 0.53 2.47
C LEU A 261 -12.51 -0.05 3.72
N THR A 262 -11.82 -0.24 4.84
CA THR A 262 -12.41 -0.80 6.06
C THR A 262 -13.58 0.04 6.59
N GLY A 263 -14.64 -0.62 7.03
CA GLY A 263 -15.87 0.02 7.49
C GLY A 263 -16.67 0.72 6.39
N THR A 264 -16.44 0.37 5.12
CA THR A 264 -17.24 0.83 3.97
C THR A 264 -17.95 -0.35 3.29
N GLU A 265 -18.84 -0.06 2.33
CA GLU A 265 -19.47 -1.10 1.50
C GLU A 265 -18.48 -1.90 0.62
N TYR A 266 -17.24 -1.42 0.49
CA TYR A 266 -16.17 -2.03 -0.28
C TYR A 266 -15.24 -2.94 0.54
N GLU A 267 -15.48 -3.06 1.84
CA GLU A 267 -14.73 -4.00 2.66
C GLU A 267 -14.95 -5.44 2.16
N ARG A 268 -13.85 -6.17 1.95
CA ARG A 268 -13.84 -7.53 1.39
C ARG A 268 -13.13 -8.48 2.34
N GLY A 269 -13.75 -9.63 2.60
CA GLY A 269 -13.21 -10.66 3.50
C GLY A 269 -12.89 -11.99 2.80
N GLU A 270 -13.66 -12.39 1.78
CA GLU A 270 -13.51 -13.72 1.16
C GLU A 270 -12.18 -13.85 0.39
N GLU A 271 -11.80 -12.81 -0.35
CA GLU A 271 -10.56 -12.81 -1.14
C GLU A 271 -9.30 -12.82 -0.26
N MET A 272 -9.42 -12.42 1.01
CA MET A 272 -8.32 -12.44 1.98
C MET A 272 -7.85 -13.88 2.28
N GLY A 273 -8.74 -14.88 2.15
CA GLY A 273 -8.36 -16.29 2.31
C GLY A 273 -7.32 -16.74 1.29
N LEU A 274 -7.44 -16.29 0.03
CA LEU A 274 -6.45 -16.61 -1.01
C LEU A 274 -5.11 -15.91 -0.78
N VAL A 275 -5.13 -14.71 -0.20
CA VAL A 275 -3.93 -13.95 0.16
C VAL A 275 -3.21 -14.61 1.34
N SER A 276 -3.94 -14.97 2.39
CA SER A 276 -3.45 -15.77 3.53
C SER A 276 -2.84 -17.09 3.05
N ASP A 277 -3.55 -17.81 2.18
CA ASP A 277 -3.04 -19.03 1.60
C ASP A 277 -1.76 -18.77 0.80
N PHE A 278 -1.72 -17.79 -0.11
CA PHE A 278 -0.52 -17.47 -0.89
C PHE A 278 0.69 -17.17 0.01
N LEU A 279 0.48 -16.39 1.08
CA LEU A 279 1.52 -16.08 2.07
C LEU A 279 2.06 -17.34 2.73
N ARG A 280 1.18 -18.16 3.31
CA ARG A 280 1.57 -19.36 4.07
C ARG A 280 2.12 -20.46 3.18
N ASN A 281 1.59 -20.58 1.97
CA ASN A 281 1.87 -21.70 1.06
C ASN A 281 3.01 -21.43 0.07
N ALA A 282 3.31 -20.18 -0.25
CA ALA A 282 4.32 -19.84 -1.24
C ALA A 282 5.31 -18.78 -0.76
N TYR A 283 4.82 -17.63 -0.30
CA TYR A 283 5.68 -16.48 -0.01
C TYR A 283 6.60 -16.71 1.19
N ILE A 284 6.04 -17.03 2.36
CA ILE A 284 6.81 -17.23 3.60
C ILE A 284 7.79 -18.41 3.46
N PRO A 285 7.41 -19.58 2.93
CA PRO A 285 8.36 -20.68 2.72
C PRO A 285 9.51 -20.33 1.77
N ALA A 286 9.30 -19.40 0.83
CA ALA A 286 10.34 -18.91 -0.07
C ALA A 286 11.32 -17.94 0.59
N VAL A 287 11.17 -17.61 1.88
CA VAL A 287 12.08 -16.73 2.63
C VAL A 287 12.83 -17.50 3.72
N ARG A 288 14.17 -17.53 3.61
CA ARG A 288 15.08 -18.08 4.62
C ARG A 288 15.79 -16.96 5.36
N GLY A 289 15.51 -16.83 6.66
CA GLY A 289 15.95 -15.67 7.44
C GLY A 289 15.35 -14.39 6.85
N ARG A 290 16.18 -13.51 6.29
CA ARG A 290 15.73 -12.27 5.60
C ARG A 290 15.80 -12.34 4.08
N LEU A 291 16.26 -13.45 3.52
CA LEU A 291 16.53 -13.59 2.10
C LEU A 291 15.47 -14.48 1.46
N MET A 292 14.79 -13.95 0.44
CA MET A 292 13.98 -14.77 -0.45
C MET A 292 14.89 -15.58 -1.38
N MET A 293 14.47 -16.80 -1.69
CA MET A 293 15.18 -17.64 -2.66
C MET A 293 15.31 -16.91 -4.00
N TYR A 294 16.51 -16.90 -4.58
CA TYR A 294 16.81 -16.12 -5.78
C TYR A 294 15.98 -16.55 -7.00
N ASN A 295 15.54 -17.81 -7.03
CA ASN A 295 14.69 -18.36 -8.07
C ASN A 295 13.30 -17.71 -8.08
N ALA A 296 12.82 -17.17 -6.96
CA ALA A 296 11.46 -16.66 -6.79
C ALA A 296 11.27 -15.17 -7.16
N VAL A 297 12.35 -14.42 -7.38
CA VAL A 297 12.31 -12.94 -7.51
C VAL A 297 12.42 -12.42 -8.94
N GLY A 298 12.43 -13.30 -9.95
CA GLY A 298 12.63 -12.94 -11.36
C GLY A 298 13.79 -11.95 -11.55
N ARG A 299 13.75 -11.05 -12.53
CA ARG A 299 14.92 -10.21 -12.90
C ARG A 299 15.57 -9.42 -11.75
N SER A 300 14.84 -9.20 -10.66
CA SER A 300 15.37 -8.56 -9.45
C SER A 300 16.51 -9.31 -8.79
N MET A 301 16.78 -10.60 -9.10
CA MET A 301 17.98 -11.27 -8.57
C MET A 301 19.30 -10.57 -8.96
N ALA A 302 19.29 -9.83 -10.07
CA ALA A 302 20.45 -9.06 -10.54
C ALA A 302 20.57 -7.67 -9.88
N CYS A 303 19.58 -7.27 -9.07
CA CYS A 303 19.56 -5.99 -8.39
C CYS A 303 20.22 -6.10 -7.02
N ILE A 304 20.94 -5.05 -6.61
CA ILE A 304 21.52 -4.97 -5.26
C ILE A 304 20.38 -5.09 -4.24
N GLY A 305 20.45 -6.12 -3.38
CA GLY A 305 19.43 -6.37 -2.37
C GLY A 305 18.11 -6.95 -2.91
N GLY A 306 18.03 -7.38 -4.17
CA GLY A 306 16.76 -7.83 -4.77
C GLY A 306 16.14 -9.08 -4.15
N THR A 307 16.91 -9.88 -3.39
CA THR A 307 16.40 -10.99 -2.57
C THR A 307 16.08 -10.60 -1.13
N ASN A 308 16.49 -9.43 -0.67
CA ASN A 308 16.31 -9.00 0.71
C ASN A 308 14.84 -8.62 0.97
N ARG A 309 14.29 -9.11 2.10
CA ARG A 309 12.90 -8.91 2.51
C ARG A 309 12.79 -8.12 3.81
N THR A 310 13.68 -7.15 4.05
CA THR A 310 13.68 -6.34 5.28
C THR A 310 12.40 -5.52 5.50
N SER A 311 11.63 -5.22 4.46
CA SER A 311 10.31 -4.56 4.54
C SER A 311 9.16 -5.52 4.83
N PHE A 312 9.35 -6.82 4.58
CA PHE A 312 8.30 -7.83 4.72
C PHE A 312 7.71 -7.97 6.14
N PRO A 313 8.43 -7.72 7.25
CA PRO A 313 7.83 -7.69 8.58
C PRO A 313 6.64 -6.72 8.70
N SER A 314 6.69 -5.56 8.04
CA SER A 314 5.57 -4.60 8.08
C SER A 314 4.31 -5.17 7.42
N ILE A 315 4.46 -5.84 6.28
CA ILE A 315 3.36 -6.56 5.60
C ILE A 315 2.77 -7.62 6.54
N LEU A 316 3.61 -8.36 7.26
CA LEU A 316 3.16 -9.41 8.18
C LEU A 316 2.47 -8.85 9.44
N GLU A 317 2.92 -7.71 9.97
CA GLU A 317 2.24 -7.03 11.09
C GLU A 317 0.84 -6.54 10.69
N ASP A 318 0.69 -6.10 9.44
CA ASP A 318 -0.60 -5.74 8.89
C ASP A 318 -1.49 -6.96 8.65
N MET A 319 -0.93 -8.06 8.13
CA MET A 319 -1.66 -9.32 7.98
C MET A 319 -2.16 -9.88 9.31
N LYS A 320 -1.44 -9.69 10.43
CA LYS A 320 -1.93 -10.09 11.77
C LYS A 320 -3.24 -9.40 12.16
N LYS A 321 -3.49 -8.18 11.67
CA LYS A 321 -4.73 -7.44 11.92
C LYS A 321 -5.89 -7.99 11.11
N LEU A 322 -5.62 -8.43 9.88
CA LEU A 322 -6.63 -8.88 8.91
C LEU A 322 -6.87 -10.39 8.93
N ASP A 323 -5.88 -11.16 9.37
CA ASP A 323 -5.87 -12.62 9.41
C ASP A 323 -5.33 -13.11 10.76
N PRO A 324 -6.06 -12.84 11.86
CA PRO A 324 -5.58 -13.13 13.21
C PRO A 324 -5.42 -14.63 13.47
N GLU A 325 -6.14 -15.49 12.75
CA GLU A 325 -6.09 -16.96 12.85
C GLU A 325 -4.66 -17.51 12.67
N TYR A 326 -3.88 -16.90 11.76
CA TYR A 326 -2.52 -17.33 11.44
C TYR A 326 -1.43 -16.42 12.01
N SER A 327 -1.75 -15.59 13.02
CA SER A 327 -0.81 -14.63 13.61
C SER A 327 0.50 -15.27 14.08
N ASP A 328 0.45 -16.48 14.63
CA ASP A 328 1.66 -17.20 15.10
C ASP A 328 2.64 -17.49 13.96
N ILE A 329 2.13 -17.79 12.76
CA ILE A 329 2.97 -18.01 11.57
C ILE A 329 3.64 -16.69 11.14
N TYR A 330 2.89 -15.60 11.17
CA TYR A 330 3.37 -14.26 10.85
C TYR A 330 4.41 -13.78 11.86
N ASP A 331 4.17 -13.96 13.16
CA ASP A 331 5.11 -13.62 14.23
C ASP A 331 6.42 -14.41 14.14
N ALA A 332 6.36 -15.70 13.83
CA ALA A 332 7.55 -16.50 13.62
C ALA A 332 8.35 -15.99 12.41
N ALA A 333 7.68 -15.66 11.30
CA ALA A 333 8.32 -15.08 10.12
C ALA A 333 8.93 -13.69 10.40
N ILE A 334 8.23 -12.80 11.11
CA ILE A 334 8.72 -11.49 11.53
C ILE A 334 10.02 -11.63 12.33
N LYS A 335 10.06 -12.54 13.33
CA LYS A 335 11.24 -12.76 14.15
C LYS A 335 12.44 -13.26 13.33
N ARG A 336 12.22 -14.17 12.36
CA ARG A 336 13.27 -14.65 11.44
C ARG A 336 13.79 -13.54 10.53
N VAL A 337 12.90 -12.78 9.90
CA VAL A 337 13.25 -11.77 8.89
C VAL A 337 13.95 -10.57 9.54
N SER A 338 13.49 -10.14 10.71
CA SER A 338 14.11 -9.06 11.49
C SER A 338 15.45 -9.46 12.13
N GLY A 339 15.81 -10.75 12.11
CA GLY A 339 17.02 -11.26 12.78
C GLY A 339 16.94 -11.27 14.30
N LYS A 340 15.73 -11.14 14.88
CA LYS A 340 15.49 -11.33 16.31
C LYS A 340 15.61 -12.81 16.72
N GLU A 341 15.41 -13.71 15.76
CA GLU A 341 15.57 -15.15 15.92
C GLU A 341 16.41 -15.75 14.78
N SER A 342 16.90 -16.97 14.99
CA SER A 342 17.64 -17.72 13.97
C SER A 342 16.80 -17.98 12.71
N ALA A 343 17.46 -18.15 11.55
CA ALA A 343 16.76 -18.46 10.29
C ALA A 343 15.96 -19.78 10.32
N SER A 344 16.20 -20.65 11.31
CA SER A 344 15.52 -21.93 11.54
C SER A 344 14.31 -21.83 12.47
N TYR A 345 14.10 -20.69 13.16
CA TYR A 345 13.10 -20.56 14.21
C TYR A 345 11.68 -20.82 13.70
N GLY A 346 10.99 -21.80 14.31
CA GLY A 346 9.61 -22.15 13.96
C GLY A 346 9.44 -22.65 12.52
N LEU A 347 10.49 -23.17 11.88
CA LEU A 347 10.39 -23.83 10.58
C LEU A 347 10.19 -25.33 10.75
N GLU A 348 9.12 -25.84 10.14
CA GLU A 348 8.84 -27.27 10.06
C GLU A 348 9.29 -27.87 8.72
N PRO A 349 9.51 -29.20 8.65
CA PRO A 349 9.72 -29.91 7.39
C PRO A 349 8.58 -29.62 6.40
N TYR A 350 8.93 -29.06 5.26
CA TYR A 350 7.97 -28.66 4.23
C TYR A 350 8.51 -28.96 2.84
N HIS A 351 7.61 -29.35 1.94
CA HIS A 351 7.94 -29.53 0.53
C HIS A 351 6.71 -29.22 -0.32
N ARG A 352 6.91 -28.44 -1.38
CA ARG A 352 5.87 -28.18 -2.38
C ARG A 352 6.47 -28.15 -3.78
N LEU A 353 5.86 -28.93 -4.65
CA LEU A 353 6.00 -28.81 -6.09
C LEU A 353 4.95 -27.82 -6.59
N PHE A 354 5.39 -26.74 -7.22
CA PHE A 354 4.57 -25.75 -7.91
C PHE A 354 4.49 -26.13 -9.40
N TRP A 355 3.64 -27.11 -9.71
CA TRP A 355 3.52 -27.70 -11.06
C TRP A 355 3.03 -26.72 -12.13
N ARG A 356 2.44 -25.58 -11.75
CA ARG A 356 2.01 -24.49 -12.65
C ARG A 356 3.16 -23.57 -13.03
N ALA A 357 4.23 -23.55 -12.23
CA ALA A 357 5.35 -22.63 -12.37
C ALA A 357 6.70 -23.33 -12.65
N ASP A 358 6.70 -24.65 -12.81
CA ASP A 358 7.92 -25.46 -12.99
C ASP A 358 8.98 -25.17 -11.90
N TYR A 359 8.52 -25.10 -10.65
CA TYR A 359 9.32 -24.74 -9.49
C TYR A 359 9.05 -25.69 -8.33
N THR A 360 10.06 -26.02 -7.54
CA THR A 360 9.88 -26.81 -6.32
C THR A 360 10.68 -26.19 -5.18
N LEU A 361 10.11 -26.22 -3.98
CA LEU A 361 10.76 -25.77 -2.75
C LEU A 361 10.80 -26.90 -1.73
N HIS A 362 11.94 -27.10 -1.10
CA HIS A 362 12.16 -28.05 -0.02
C HIS A 362 12.78 -27.33 1.17
N GLN A 363 12.12 -27.42 2.32
CA GLN A 363 12.52 -26.77 3.55
C GLN A 363 12.69 -27.80 4.67
N ARG A 364 13.75 -27.61 5.44
CA ARG A 364 14.01 -28.23 6.74
C ARG A 364 14.40 -27.13 7.73
N PRO A 365 14.37 -27.40 9.05
CA PRO A 365 14.81 -26.41 10.03
C PRO A 365 16.21 -25.88 9.70
N GLU A 366 17.13 -26.71 9.23
CA GLU A 366 18.54 -26.34 9.00
C GLU A 366 18.80 -25.73 7.62
N TYR A 367 17.96 -26.00 6.61
CA TYR A 367 18.21 -25.56 5.24
C TYR A 367 16.93 -25.38 4.41
N THR A 368 17.02 -24.56 3.37
CA THR A 368 16.03 -24.49 2.29
C THR A 368 16.77 -24.68 0.96
N ILE A 369 16.25 -25.55 0.10
CA ILE A 369 16.72 -25.75 -1.27
C ILE A 369 15.50 -25.58 -2.16
N ASP A 370 15.66 -24.84 -3.25
CA ASP A 370 14.65 -24.78 -4.30
C ASP A 370 15.24 -25.15 -5.64
N VAL A 371 14.39 -25.51 -6.60
CA VAL A 371 14.82 -25.80 -7.97
C VAL A 371 13.86 -25.11 -8.92
N ARG A 372 14.41 -24.26 -9.79
CA ARG A 372 13.65 -23.61 -10.86
C ARG A 372 13.98 -24.20 -12.23
N MET A 373 12.93 -24.59 -12.92
CA MET A 373 12.98 -25.09 -14.29
C MET A 373 12.15 -24.16 -15.20
N ALA A 374 12.17 -24.43 -16.50
CA ALA A 374 11.19 -23.92 -17.44
C ALA A 374 10.84 -25.02 -18.45
N THR A 375 9.59 -25.03 -18.90
CA THR A 375 9.11 -25.95 -19.94
C THR A 375 8.37 -25.18 -21.01
N ILE A 376 7.80 -25.87 -22.02
CA ILE A 376 6.91 -25.25 -23.01
C ILE A 376 5.66 -24.58 -22.39
N ARG A 377 5.36 -24.84 -21.11
CA ARG A 377 4.21 -24.28 -20.40
C ARG A 377 4.52 -22.96 -19.70
N THR A 378 5.76 -22.71 -19.35
CA THR A 378 6.22 -21.57 -18.53
C THR A 378 7.25 -20.75 -19.29
N LYS A 379 7.60 -19.59 -18.74
CA LYS A 379 8.67 -18.75 -19.29
C LYS A 379 9.95 -18.91 -18.49
N ARG A 380 11.06 -18.81 -19.21
CA ARG A 380 12.40 -18.62 -18.64
C ARG A 380 12.44 -17.30 -17.85
N CYS A 381 13.45 -17.16 -16.98
CA CYS A 381 13.68 -15.91 -16.28
C CYS A 381 13.97 -14.79 -17.28
N GLU A 382 13.27 -13.67 -17.13
CA GLU A 382 13.35 -12.55 -18.03
C GLU A 382 14.61 -11.71 -17.81
N ASN A 383 14.94 -10.93 -18.83
CA ASN A 383 15.69 -9.69 -18.71
C ASN A 383 14.77 -8.54 -19.16
N GLY A 384 14.93 -7.36 -18.56
CA GLY A 384 14.05 -6.22 -18.83
C GLY A 384 14.58 -4.97 -18.14
N ASN A 385 14.38 -3.79 -18.72
CA ASN A 385 14.84 -2.51 -18.17
C ASN A 385 16.35 -2.47 -17.81
N GLN A 386 17.19 -3.18 -18.58
CA GLN A 386 18.62 -3.38 -18.31
C GLN A 386 18.95 -4.21 -17.06
N GLU A 387 17.96 -4.89 -16.48
CA GLU A 387 18.11 -5.81 -15.36
C GLU A 387 18.24 -7.26 -15.87
N ASN A 388 18.99 -8.07 -15.13
CA ASN A 388 19.23 -9.50 -15.39
C ASN A 388 19.81 -9.87 -16.77
N LEU A 389 20.73 -9.04 -17.28
CA LEU A 389 21.37 -9.22 -18.59
C LEU A 389 22.15 -10.54 -18.77
N LYS A 390 22.42 -11.28 -17.68
CA LYS A 390 23.22 -12.52 -17.69
C LYS A 390 22.48 -13.74 -17.12
N GLY A 391 21.19 -13.63 -16.84
CA GLY A 391 20.38 -14.68 -16.19
C GLY A 391 20.01 -15.88 -17.07
N TYR A 392 20.80 -16.20 -18.10
CA TYR A 392 20.45 -17.13 -19.18
C TYR A 392 20.05 -18.53 -18.70
N PHE A 393 20.72 -19.05 -17.66
CA PHE A 393 20.59 -20.44 -17.21
C PHE A 393 19.84 -20.60 -15.89
N LEU A 394 19.25 -19.53 -15.35
CA LEU A 394 18.56 -19.56 -14.05
C LEU A 394 17.40 -20.54 -13.99
N THR A 395 16.83 -20.91 -15.15
CA THR A 395 15.70 -21.84 -15.25
C THR A 395 16.08 -23.19 -15.84
N GLU A 396 17.36 -23.54 -15.84
CA GLU A 396 17.87 -24.84 -16.33
C GLU A 396 18.16 -25.80 -15.17
N GLY A 397 17.29 -25.80 -14.15
CA GLY A 397 17.50 -26.55 -12.91
C GLY A 397 18.40 -25.82 -11.91
N GLY A 398 18.26 -24.49 -11.79
CA GLY A 398 19.01 -23.70 -10.82
C GLY A 398 18.62 -24.05 -9.39
N THR A 399 19.62 -24.38 -8.55
CA THR A 399 19.50 -24.79 -7.13
C THR A 399 20.05 -23.77 -6.16
#